data_AF-A0A370ICJ1-F1
#
_entry.id   AF-A0A370ICJ1-F1
#
_cell.length_a   1.000
_cell.length_b   1.000
_cell.length_c   1.000
_cell.angle_alpha   90.00
_cell.angle_beta   90.00
_cell.angle_gamma   90.00
#
_symmetry.space_group_name_H-M   'P 1'
#
loop_
_entity.id
_entity.type
_entity.pdbx_description
1 polymer ?
#
loop_
_entity_poly.entity_id
_entity_poly.type
_entity_poly.pdbx_seq_one_letter_code
_entity_poly.pdbx_strand_id
1 'polypeptide(L)' 'MPETGRTVGFLLHQRMYTTGEVAELLGVDTSTLRRWRRARPVQGPGFVRLSDRVAIYPESDIDAYLEARHVRPA' A
#
# COMPACT_ATOMS: atom_id res chain seq x y z
N MET A 1 -6.63 -11.28 -21.75
CA MET A 1 -5.19 -11.04 -21.51
C MET A 1 -5.01 -10.72 -20.03
N PRO A 2 -4.36 -11.56 -19.21
CA PRO A 2 -3.89 -11.13 -17.92
C PRO A 2 -2.36 -11.05 -17.95
N GLU A 3 -1.85 -9.84 -18.00
CA GLU A 3 -0.45 -9.43 -17.84
C GLU A 3 0.06 -9.55 -16.39
N THR A 4 -0.50 -10.50 -15.62
CA THR A 4 -0.17 -10.78 -14.21
C THR A 4 1.30 -11.18 -14.01
N GLY A 5 1.98 -11.67 -15.05
CA GLY A 5 3.38 -12.11 -14.97
C GLY A 5 4.39 -11.00 -14.70
N ARG A 6 4.10 -9.73 -15.03
CA ARG A 6 5.07 -8.63 -14.85
C ARG A 6 5.08 -8.06 -13.43
N THR A 7 3.94 -8.12 -12.73
CA THR A 7 3.79 -7.53 -11.39
C THR A 7 4.50 -8.34 -10.32
N VAL A 8 4.47 -9.67 -10.40
CA VAL A 8 5.07 -10.53 -9.35
C VAL A 8 6.59 -10.37 -9.30
N GLY A 9 7.25 -10.32 -10.46
CA GLY A 9 8.70 -10.10 -10.53
C GLY A 9 9.13 -8.76 -9.94
N PHE A 10 8.34 -7.70 -10.16
CA PHE A 10 8.62 -6.38 -9.62
C PHE A 10 8.38 -6.32 -8.09
N LEU A 11 7.33 -6.97 -7.59
CA LEU A 11 7.07 -7.11 -6.15
C LEU A 11 8.22 -7.81 -5.42
N LEU A 12 8.82 -8.85 -5.98
CA LEU A 12 9.88 -9.59 -5.27
C LEU A 12 11.20 -8.80 -5.07
N HIS A 13 11.44 -7.74 -5.86
CA HIS A 13 12.70 -6.97 -5.80
C HIS A 13 12.59 -5.64 -5.05
N GLN A 14 11.37 -5.22 -4.68
CA GLN A 14 11.14 -3.95 -4.00
C GLN A 14 10.96 -4.13 -2.50
N ARG A 15 11.16 -3.06 -1.74
CA ARG A 15 11.02 -3.11 -0.30
C ARG A 15 9.55 -3.33 0.07
N MET A 16 9.36 -4.20 1.05
CA MET A 16 8.05 -4.60 1.55
C MET A 16 7.88 -4.06 2.95
N TYR A 17 6.86 -3.23 3.15
CA TYR A 17 6.56 -2.61 4.43
C TYR A 17 5.38 -3.31 5.10
N THR A 18 5.49 -3.50 6.40
CA THR A 18 4.39 -3.98 7.24
C THR A 18 3.36 -2.88 7.46
N THR A 19 2.17 -3.24 7.94
CA THR A 19 1.15 -2.24 8.32
C THR A 19 1.68 -1.25 9.37
N GLY A 20 2.58 -1.67 10.27
CA GLY A 20 3.19 -0.79 11.27
C GLY A 20 4.11 0.24 10.65
N GLU A 21 5.04 -0.21 9.81
CA GLU A 21 5.99 0.67 9.13
C GLU A 21 5.28 1.67 8.21
N VAL A 22 4.23 1.25 7.49
CA VAL A 22 3.44 2.18 6.66
C VAL A 22 2.66 3.18 7.51
N ALA A 23 2.18 2.77 8.69
CA ALA A 23 1.50 3.66 9.61
C ALA A 23 2.44 4.77 10.08
N GLU A 24 3.67 4.40 10.47
CA GLU A 24 4.73 5.35 10.84
C GLU A 24 5.10 6.25 9.67
N LEU A 25 5.30 5.69 8.47
CA LEU A 25 5.68 6.43 7.27
C LEU A 25 4.62 7.49 6.87
N LEU A 26 3.35 7.14 6.97
CA LEU A 26 2.24 8.03 6.64
C LEU A 26 1.81 8.94 7.81
N GLY A 27 2.39 8.74 9.00
CA GLY A 27 2.00 9.46 10.22
C GLY A 27 0.56 9.18 10.68
N VAL A 28 0.04 7.98 10.43
CA VAL A 28 -1.32 7.57 10.82
C VAL A 28 -1.27 6.40 11.81
N ASP A 29 -2.34 6.17 12.56
CA ASP A 29 -2.43 4.97 13.39
C ASP A 29 -2.70 3.70 12.55
N THR A 30 -2.18 2.56 13.02
CA THR A 30 -2.42 1.25 12.36
C THR A 30 -3.90 0.88 12.26
N SER A 31 -4.75 1.35 13.18
CA SER A 31 -6.21 1.17 13.11
C SER A 31 -6.83 1.95 11.96
N THR A 32 -6.28 3.11 11.59
CA THR A 32 -6.69 3.89 10.41
C THR A 32 -6.43 3.10 9.14
N LEU A 33 -5.24 2.52 8.98
CA LEU A 33 -4.93 1.65 7.84
C LEU A 33 -5.87 0.44 7.77
N ARG A 34 -6.15 -0.21 8.92
CA ARG A 34 -7.14 -1.31 8.98
C ARG A 34 -8.53 -0.86 8.56
N ARG A 35 -8.97 0.33 8.97
CA ARG A 35 -10.26 0.91 8.61
C ARG A 35 -10.32 1.19 7.11
N TRP A 36 -9.27 1.80 6.54
CA TRP A 36 -9.17 2.07 5.11
C TRP A 36 -9.26 0.81 4.25
N ARG A 37 -8.59 -0.28 4.67
CA ARG A 37 -8.70 -1.59 3.99
C ARG A 37 -10.11 -2.18 4.01
N ARG A 38 -10.91 -1.87 5.03
CA ARG A 38 -12.30 -2.34 5.16
C ARG A 38 -13.31 -1.42 4.50
N ALA A 39 -12.92 -0.20 4.13
CA ALA A 39 -13.81 0.73 3.46
C ALA A 39 -14.24 0.20 2.09
N ARG A 40 -15.43 0.63 1.64
CA ARG A 40 -15.97 0.35 0.30
C ARG A 40 -16.32 1.70 -0.34
N PRO A 41 -15.55 2.18 -1.34
CA PRO A 41 -14.37 1.56 -1.95
C PRO A 41 -13.18 1.49 -0.99
N VAL A 42 -12.25 0.56 -1.27
CA VAL A 42 -11.01 0.40 -0.49
C VAL A 42 -10.22 1.70 -0.56
N GLN A 43 -9.74 2.16 0.60
CA GLN A 43 -8.93 3.37 0.71
C GLN A 43 -7.51 3.00 1.14
N GLY A 44 -6.58 3.95 0.97
CA GLY A 44 -5.19 3.78 1.37
C GLY A 44 -4.26 3.34 0.23
N PRO A 45 -2.97 3.14 0.54
CA PRO A 45 -2.01 2.61 -0.43
C PRO A 45 -2.36 1.18 -0.82
N GLY A 46 -1.90 0.80 -2.02
CA GLY A 46 -2.00 -0.57 -2.51
C GLY A 46 -1.34 -1.54 -1.51
N PHE A 47 -1.93 -2.73 -1.37
CA PHE A 47 -1.41 -3.74 -0.45
C PHE A 47 -1.57 -5.14 -1.03
N VAL A 48 -0.60 -5.98 -0.70
CA VAL A 48 -0.64 -7.41 -0.93
C VAL A 48 -1.18 -8.08 0.33
N ARG A 49 -2.32 -8.76 0.19
CA ARG A 49 -2.89 -9.56 1.28
C ARG A 49 -2.22 -10.94 1.29
N LEU A 50 -1.33 -11.17 2.26
CA LEU A 50 -0.70 -12.47 2.47
C LEU A 50 -1.60 -13.44 3.25
N SER A 51 -2.42 -12.91 4.16
CA SER A 51 -3.37 -13.69 4.98
C SER A 51 -4.52 -12.79 5.42
N ASP A 52 -5.54 -13.35 6.08
CA ASP A 52 -6.70 -12.61 6.59
C ASP A 52 -6.32 -11.48 7.55
N ARG A 53 -5.19 -11.62 8.26
CA ARG A 53 -4.69 -10.63 9.22
C ARG A 53 -3.43 -9.89 8.78
N VAL A 54 -2.76 -10.38 7.73
CA VAL A 54 -1.43 -9.90 7.33
C VAL A 54 -1.53 -9.23 5.96
N ALA A 55 -1.24 -7.94 5.94
CA ALA A 55 -1.11 -7.13 4.74
C ALA A 55 0.29 -6.52 4.69
N ILE A 56 0.93 -6.64 3.54
CA ILE A 56 2.21 -6.04 3.21
C ILE A 56 2.00 -4.98 2.15
N TYR A 57 2.80 -3.93 2.20
CA TYR A 57 2.74 -2.79 1.32
C TYR A 57 4.04 -2.70 0.53
N PRO A 58 3.99 -2.94 -0.78
CA PRO A 58 5.12 -2.68 -1.66
C PRO A 58 5.46 -1.19 -1.66
N GLU A 59 6.73 -0.85 -1.67
CA GLU A 59 7.22 0.53 -1.77
C GLU A 59 6.56 1.29 -2.92
N SER A 60 6.46 0.68 -4.10
CA SER A 60 5.85 1.29 -5.27
C SER A 60 4.40 1.72 -5.08
N ASP A 61 3.65 0.95 -4.30
CA ASP A 61 2.23 1.21 -4.06
C ASP A 61 2.05 2.37 -3.07
N ILE A 62 2.98 2.51 -2.12
CA ILE A 62 3.02 3.64 -1.19
C ILE A 62 3.42 4.90 -1.94
N ASP A 63 4.45 4.84 -2.79
CA ASP A 63 4.88 5.96 -3.62
C ASP A 63 3.76 6.42 -4.55
N ALA A 64 3.10 5.51 -5.25
CA ALA A 64 1.97 5.85 -6.12
C ALA A 64 0.82 6.48 -5.34
N TYR A 65 0.57 6.04 -4.11
CA TYR A 65 -0.46 6.60 -3.23
C TYR A 65 -0.13 8.02 -2.77
N LEU A 66 1.14 8.26 -2.41
CA LEU A 66 1.64 9.57 -2.00
C LEU A 66 1.64 10.54 -3.18
N GLU A 67 2.14 10.12 -4.34
CA GLU A 67 2.16 10.93 -5.57
C GLU A 67 0.74 11.34 -5.98
N ALA A 68 -0.23 10.43 -5.91
CA ALA A 68 -1.64 10.74 -6.19
C ALA A 68 -2.26 11.76 -5.21
N ARG A 69 -1.67 11.94 -4.03
CA ARG A 69 -2.12 12.91 -2.99
C ARG A 69 -1.21 14.11 -2.88
N HIS A 70 -0.12 14.13 -3.63
CA HIS A 70 0.88 15.18 -3.57
C HIS A 70 0.31 16.42 -4.25
N VAL A 71 -0.13 17.38 -3.44
CA VAL A 71 -0.53 18.71 -3.92
C VAL A 71 0.72 19.57 -3.99
N ARG A 72 1.18 19.86 -5.20
CA ARG A 72 2.33 20.75 -5.42
C ARG A 72 1.86 22.20 -5.44
N PRO A 73 2.47 23.11 -4.65
CA PRO A 73 2.25 24.53 -4.81
C PRO A 73 2.75 25.00 -6.19
N ALA A 74 2.07 26.00 -6.76
CA ALA A 74 2.40 26.60 -8.06
C ALA A 74 3.64 27.50 -8.00
#